data_AF-A0A031JWM1-F1
#
_entry.id   AF-A0A031JWM1-F1
#
_cell.length_a   1.000
_cell.length_b   1.000
_cell.length_c   1.000
_cell.angle_alpha   90.00
_cell.angle_beta   90.00
_cell.angle_gamma   90.00
#
_symmetry.space_group_name_H-M   'P 1'
#
loop_
_entity.id
_entity.type
_entity.pdbx_description
1 polymer ?
#
loop_
_entity_poly.entity_id
_entity_poly.type
_entity_poly.pdbx_seq_one_letter_code
_entity_poly.pdbx_strand_id
1 'polypeptide(L)' 'MKTVLERIVRALCSQNGFPENTMYQGRPMWEDFLPKARVALAAILYPTEVMGGGRSHRRLFRQV' A
#
# COMPACT_ATOMS: atom_id res chain seq x y z
N MET A 1 -8.76 -9.78 12.58
CA MET A 1 -8.71 -9.58 11.11
C MET A 1 -7.39 -8.89 10.77
N LYS A 2 -6.61 -9.40 9.81
CA LYS A 2 -5.39 -8.72 9.32
C LYS A 2 -5.80 -7.50 8.50
N THR A 3 -5.19 -6.35 8.77
CA THR A 3 -5.47 -5.11 8.03
C THR A 3 -5.07 -5.25 6.55
N VAL A 4 -5.62 -4.43 5.65
CA VAL A 4 -5.22 -4.44 4.23
C VAL A 4 -3.72 -4.23 4.09
N LEU A 5 -3.15 -3.30 4.87
CA LEU A 5 -1.72 -3.04 4.89
C LEU A 5 -0.91 -4.29 5.27
N GLU A 6 -1.33 -5.01 6.29
CA GLU A 6 -0.67 -6.23 6.76
C GLU A 6 -0.72 -7.34 5.69
N ARG A 7 -1.81 -7.45 4.92
CA ARG A 7 -1.90 -8.38 3.78
C ARG A 7 -0.91 -8.03 2.67
N ILE A 8 -0.80 -6.74 2.31
CA ILE A 8 0.13 -6.26 1.29
C ILE A 8 1.57 -6.55 1.72
N VAL A 9 1.91 -6.22 2.96
CA VAL A 9 3.25 -6.47 3.52
C VAL A 9 3.60 -7.97 3.48
N ARG A 10 2.68 -8.85 3.88
CA ARG A 10 2.93 -10.31 3.82
C ARG A 10 3.10 -10.82 2.39
N ALA A 11 2.33 -10.28 1.44
CA ALA A 11 2.49 -10.61 0.03
C ALA A 11 3.87 -10.17 -0.50
N LEU A 12 4.36 -8.98 -0.10
CA LEU A 12 5.69 -8.50 -0.45
C LEU A 12 6.79 -9.38 0.15
N CYS A 13 6.68 -9.78 1.42
CA CYS A 13 7.61 -10.73 2.03
C CYS A 13 7.65 -12.06 1.28
N SER A 14 6.47 -12.63 0.98
CA SER A 14 6.36 -13.88 0.23
C SER A 14 6.95 -13.77 -1.18
N GLN A 15 6.74 -12.65 -1.87
CA GLN A 15 7.31 -12.40 -3.20
C GLN A 15 8.85 -12.35 -3.16
N ASN A 16 9.42 -11.78 -2.10
CA ASN A 16 10.86 -11.70 -1.91
C ASN A 16 11.48 -12.98 -1.29
N GLY A 17 10.68 -14.04 -1.09
CA GLY A 17 11.16 -15.31 -0.52
C GLY A 17 11.41 -15.26 0.98
N PHE A 18 10.90 -14.24 1.69
CA PHE A 18 11.06 -14.12 3.13
C PHE A 18 9.90 -14.80 3.87
N PRO A 19 10.18 -15.75 4.78
CA PRO A 19 9.19 -16.25 5.71
C PRO A 19 8.54 -15.11 6.50
N GLU A 20 7.25 -15.25 6.78
CA GLU A 20 6.44 -14.22 7.43
C GLU A 20 6.96 -13.81 8.83
N ASN A 21 7.62 -14.76 9.51
CA ASN A 21 8.18 -14.59 10.85
C ASN A 21 9.70 -14.36 10.84
N THR A 22 10.30 -14.08 9.68
CA THR A 22 11.73 -13.80 9.61
C THR A 22 12.06 -12.52 10.37
N MET A 23 13.06 -12.60 11.24
CA MET A 23 13.63 -11.46 11.92
C MET A 23 14.83 -10.94 11.14
N TYR A 24 14.93 -9.63 10.98
CA TYR A 24 16.07 -8.92 10.41
C TYR A 24 16.49 -7.82 11.38
N GLN A 25 17.74 -7.86 11.85
CA GLN A 25 18.31 -6.92 12.83
C GLN A 25 17.48 -6.77 14.12
N GLY A 26 16.91 -7.87 14.61
CA GLY A 26 16.12 -7.87 15.84
C GLY A 26 14.69 -7.34 15.69
N ARG A 27 14.23 -7.07 14.45
CA ARG A 27 12.85 -6.68 14.14
C ARG A 27 12.24 -7.63 13.12
N PRO A 28 10.91 -7.75 13.04
CA PRO A 28 10.28 -8.52 11.99
C PRO A 28 10.59 -7.91 10.63
N MET A 29 11.06 -8.73 9.69
CA MET A 29 11.49 -8.29 8.36
C MET A 29 10.36 -7.60 7.59
N TRP A 30 9.12 -7.94 7.89
CA TRP A 30 7.94 -7.34 7.31
C TRP A 30 7.80 -5.83 7.61
N GLU A 31 8.41 -5.32 8.68
CA GLU A 31 8.38 -3.87 9.01
C GLU A 31 9.08 -3.04 7.93
N ASP A 32 10.13 -3.57 7.30
CA ASP A 32 10.89 -2.87 6.24
C ASP A 32 10.07 -2.65 4.97
N PHE A 33 9.02 -3.46 4.78
CA PHE A 33 8.11 -3.36 3.64
C PHE A 33 6.93 -2.40 3.88
N LEU A 34 6.73 -1.90 5.12
CA LEU A 34 5.65 -0.97 5.43
C LEU A 34 5.66 0.30 4.55
N PRO A 35 6.81 0.97 4.29
CA PRO A 35 6.84 2.13 3.41
C PRO A 35 6.36 1.80 1.99
N LYS A 36 6.81 0.66 1.43
CA LYS A 36 6.39 0.21 0.08
C LYS A 36 4.91 -0.13 0.04
N ALA A 37 4.39 -0.81 1.07
CA ALA A 37 2.99 -1.16 1.16
C ALA A 37 2.08 0.08 1.26
N ARG A 38 2.52 1.12 1.99
CA ARG A 38 1.80 2.41 2.05
C ARG A 38 1.74 3.11 0.70
N VAL A 39 2.85 3.12 -0.05
CA VAL A 39 2.88 3.70 -1.41
C VAL A 39 1.96 2.95 -2.35
N ALA A 40 2.01 1.62 -2.36
CA ALA A 40 1.12 0.80 -3.18
C ALA A 40 -0.37 1.03 -2.84
N LEU A 41 -0.70 1.05 -1.55
CA LEU A 41 -2.06 1.34 -1.09
C LEU A 41 -2.50 2.76 -1.49
N ALA A 42 -1.62 3.75 -1.35
CA ALA A 42 -1.91 5.12 -1.76
C ALA A 42 -2.15 5.24 -3.28
N ALA A 43 -1.39 4.52 -4.12
CA ALA A 43 -1.61 4.50 -5.56
C ALA A 43 -2.96 3.89 -5.96
N ILE A 44 -3.46 2.90 -5.19
CA ILE A 44 -4.78 2.31 -5.41
C ILE A 44 -5.90 3.26 -4.94
N LEU A 45 -5.72 3.92 -3.79
CA LEU A 45 -6.73 4.80 -3.20
C LEU A 45 -6.81 6.17 -3.89
N TYR A 46 -5.67 6.67 -4.35
CA TYR A 46 -5.50 7.93 -5.06
C TYR A 46 -4.85 7.63 -6.40
N PRO A 47 -5.56 6.97 -7.33
CA PRO A 47 -5.06 6.82 -8.68
C PRO A 47 -4.98 8.22 -9.26
N THR A 48 -3.79 8.83 -9.25
CA THR A 48 -3.52 10.00 -10.08
C THR A 48 -3.86 9.59 -11.49
N GLU A 49 -4.84 10.27 -12.08
CA GLU A 49 -5.23 10.07 -13.47
C GLU A 49 -3.99 10.27 -14.33
N VAL A 50 -3.33 9.18 -14.70
CA VAL A 50 -2.16 9.24 -15.59
C VAL A 50 -2.70 9.56 -16.96
N MET A 51 -2.65 10.84 -17.33
CA MET A 51 -2.77 11.42 -18.67
C MET A 51 -3.41 10.52 -19.74
N GLY A 52 -4.74 10.43 -19.69
CA GLY A 52 -5.58 10.09 -20.82
C GLY A 52 -6.81 10.97 -20.72
N GLY A 53 -6.96 11.92 -21.64
CA GLY A 53 -7.90 13.04 -21.52
C GLY A 53 -9.31 12.66 -21.06
N GLY A 54 -9.80 13.41 -20.07
CA GLY A 54 -11.22 13.60 -19.80
C GLY A 54 -11.90 12.51 -18.98
N ARG A 55 -11.99 12.73 -17.66
CA ARG A 55 -13.21 13.31 -17.08
C ARG A 55 -13.04 13.55 -15.58
N SER A 56 -13.00 14.83 -15.25
CA SER A 56 -13.19 15.40 -13.92
C SER A 56 -14.24 14.64 -13.10
N HIS A 57 -13.83 14.01 -12.01
CA HIS A 57 -14.70 13.85 -10.84
C HIS A 57 -14.23 14.79 -9.74
N ARG A 58 -14.63 16.06 -9.87
CA ARG A 58 -14.85 16.94 -8.72
C ARG A 58 -15.83 16.21 -7.80
N ARG A 59 -15.35 15.57 -6.74
CA ARG A 59 -16.18 15.41 -5.55
C ARG A 59 -16.19 16.76 -4.85
N LEU A 60 -17.23 17.51 -5.23
CA LEU A 60 -17.73 18.70 -4.59
C LEU A 60 -17.59 18.58 -3.07
N PHE A 61 -16.59 19.25 -2.50
CA PHE A 61 -16.82 19.94 -1.24
C PHE A 61 -17.70 21.14 -1.57
N ARG A 62 -19.02 20.90 -1.63
CA ARG A 62 -20.01 21.96 -1.50
C ARG A 62 -20.61 21.85 -0.11
N GLN A 63 -20.00 22.63 0.77
CA GLN A 63 -20.55 23.27 1.95
C GLN A 63 -21.94 23.85 1.64
N VAL A 64 -22.96 23.58 2.47
CA VAL A 64 -23.81 24.53 3.24
C VAL A 64 -24.61 23.71 4.25
#